data_AF-A0A7V3JAL2-F1
#
_entry.id   AF-A0A7V3JAL2-F1
#
_cell.length_a   1.000
_cell.length_b   1.000
_cell.length_c   1.000
_cell.angle_alpha   90.00
_cell.angle_beta   90.00
_cell.angle_gamma   90.00
#
_symmetry.space_group_name_H-M   'P 1'
#
loop_
_entity.id
_entity.type
_entity.pdbx_description
1 polymer ?
#
loop_
_entity_poly.entity_id
_entity_poly.type
_entity_poly.pdbx_seq_one_letter_code
_entity_poly.pdbx_strand_id
1 'polypeptide(L)'
;MVDHGERVSPRFVAYKTIKPSEEKEDSEDKLRNFVREAKTWFKVRGHPLILTPFFITYFEGIPLISMPFCEKDLEIFLREKGRLEITETLVIAIQVLKALVFSRSKGIQAHQDLKPGNILLQDLSNKFKDFPPKDVHESVKYRARLADFGLANAWKELGKPQGSFPYMAPEQYAPSQYEFF
;
A
#
# COMPACT_ATOMS: atom_id res chain seq x y z
N MET A 1 -18.47 14.09 30.74
CA MET A 1 -18.44 14.40 29.29
C MET A 1 -17.64 13.29 28.63
N VAL A 2 -18.30 12.40 27.89
CA VAL A 2 -17.63 11.25 27.25
C VAL A 2 -16.97 11.79 25.98
N ASP A 3 -15.65 11.64 25.88
CA ASP A 3 -14.90 11.97 24.68
C ASP A 3 -15.35 11.02 23.55
N HIS A 4 -16.03 11.55 22.52
CA HIS A 4 -16.58 10.78 21.39
C HIS A 4 -15.49 10.27 20.42
N GLY A 5 -14.35 9.86 20.96
CA GLY A 5 -13.18 9.49 20.17
C GLY A 5 -12.44 10.70 19.56
N GLU A 6 -12.60 11.90 20.13
CA GLU A 6 -11.84 13.07 19.68
C GLU A 6 -10.39 13.02 20.14
N ARG A 7 -10.09 12.37 21.28
CA ARG A 7 -8.71 12.20 21.79
C ARG A 7 -8.20 10.77 21.79
N VAL A 8 -8.78 9.88 20.98
CA VAL A 8 -8.27 8.50 20.81
C VAL A 8 -7.28 8.40 19.67
N SER A 9 -6.26 7.55 19.83
CA SER A 9 -5.27 7.26 18.79
C SER A 9 -5.20 5.76 18.52
N PRO A 10 -5.47 5.29 17.28
CA PRO A 10 -5.87 6.06 16.10
C PRO A 10 -7.35 6.49 16.16
N ARG A 11 -7.67 7.68 15.61
CA ARG A 11 -9.06 8.17 15.47
C ARG A 11 -9.87 7.39 14.43
N PHE A 12 -9.21 6.95 13.36
CA PHE A 12 -9.81 6.17 12.29
C PHE A 12 -8.95 4.93 11.98
N VAL A 13 -9.62 3.84 11.61
CA VAL A 13 -9.02 2.57 11.19
C VAL A 13 -9.65 2.18 9.87
N ALA A 14 -8.85 1.66 8.94
CA ALA A 14 -9.35 1.08 7.70
C ALA A 14 -9.39 -0.46 7.82
N TYR A 15 -10.39 -1.08 7.21
CA TYR A 15 -10.50 -2.54 7.11
C TYR A 15 -10.49 -2.94 5.64
N LYS A 16 -9.54 -3.81 5.24
CA LYS A 16 -9.57 -4.51 3.95
C LYS A 16 -10.27 -5.86 4.13
N THR A 17 -11.17 -6.19 3.21
CA THR A 17 -11.95 -7.43 3.20
C THR A 17 -12.06 -8.00 1.79
N ILE A 18 -12.52 -9.25 1.66
CA ILE A 18 -12.86 -9.87 0.39
C ILE A 18 -14.31 -9.57 0.01
N LYS A 19 -14.56 -9.37 -1.29
CA LYS A 19 -15.94 -9.28 -1.79
C LYS A 19 -16.57 -10.69 -1.77
N PRO A 20 -17.82 -10.84 -1.31
CA PRO A 20 -18.54 -12.10 -1.41
C PRO A 20 -18.60 -12.58 -2.86
N SER A 21 -18.54 -13.90 -3.06
CA SER A 21 -18.79 -14.58 -4.34
C SER A 21 -19.84 -15.66 -4.14
N GLU A 22 -20.69 -15.84 -5.15
CA GLU A 22 -21.70 -16.90 -5.15
C GLU A 22 -21.08 -18.29 -5.42
N GLU A 23 -19.94 -18.32 -6.12
CA GLU A 23 -19.18 -19.52 -6.41
C GLU A 23 -18.24 -19.88 -5.23
N LYS A 24 -18.32 -21.14 -4.77
CA LYS A 24 -17.52 -21.62 -3.64
C LYS A 24 -16.02 -21.63 -3.93
N GLU A 25 -15.61 -22.09 -5.11
CA GLU A 25 -14.20 -22.21 -5.49
C GLU A 25 -13.52 -20.83 -5.57
N ASP A 26 -14.18 -19.85 -6.20
CA ASP A 26 -13.72 -18.45 -6.24
C ASP A 26 -13.62 -17.84 -4.82
N SER A 27 -14.54 -18.20 -3.93
CA SER A 27 -14.52 -17.76 -2.53
C SER A 27 -13.30 -18.30 -1.76
N GLU A 28 -12.95 -19.57 -1.97
CA GLU A 28 -11.77 -20.20 -1.34
C GLU A 28 -10.46 -19.60 -1.86
N ASP A 29 -10.35 -19.36 -3.17
CA ASP A 29 -9.18 -18.74 -3.78
C ASP A 29 -8.99 -17.28 -3.33
N LYS A 30 -10.08 -16.49 -3.25
CA LYS A 30 -10.06 -15.13 -2.69
C LYS A 30 -9.58 -15.13 -1.25
N LEU A 31 -10.10 -16.05 -0.43
CA LEU A 31 -9.67 -16.20 0.97
C LEU A 31 -8.19 -16.57 1.07
N ARG A 32 -7.73 -17.52 0.26
CA ARG A 32 -6.32 -17.93 0.23
C ARG A 32 -5.40 -16.77 -0.16
N ASN A 33 -5.77 -16.01 -1.19
CA ASN A 33 -5.03 -14.84 -1.64
C ASN A 33 -5.01 -13.74 -0.58
N PHE A 34 -6.14 -13.50 0.09
CA PHE A 34 -6.24 -12.54 1.20
C PHE A 34 -5.32 -12.91 2.37
N VAL A 35 -5.30 -14.18 2.78
CA VAL A 35 -4.41 -14.67 3.84
C VAL A 35 -2.94 -14.56 3.42
N ARG A 36 -2.62 -14.90 2.17
CA ARG A 36 -1.26 -14.75 1.61
C ARG A 36 -0.82 -13.30 1.64
N GLU A 37 -1.66 -12.38 1.16
CA GLU A 37 -1.40 -10.95 1.19
C GLU A 37 -1.10 -10.48 2.61
N ALA A 38 -1.97 -10.80 3.57
CA ALA A 38 -1.78 -10.38 4.95
C ALA A 38 -0.45 -10.88 5.52
N LYS A 39 -0.09 -12.15 5.29
CA LYS A 39 1.20 -12.72 5.73
C LYS A 39 2.39 -11.99 5.14
N THR A 40 2.36 -11.71 3.84
CA THR A 40 3.43 -10.95 3.17
C THR A 40 3.53 -9.54 3.74
N TRP A 41 2.39 -8.90 4.02
CA TRP A 41 2.36 -7.56 4.59
C TRP A 41 3.01 -7.51 5.98
N PHE A 42 2.72 -8.48 6.85
CA PHE A 42 3.36 -8.60 8.15
C PHE A 42 4.86 -8.91 8.05
N LYS A 43 5.31 -9.61 7.00
CA LYS A 43 6.75 -9.87 6.78
C LYS A 43 7.55 -8.59 6.52
N VAL A 44 6.96 -7.62 5.83
CA VAL A 44 7.57 -6.32 5.51
C VAL A 44 7.25 -5.21 6.52
N ARG A 45 6.77 -5.56 7.72
CA ARG A 45 6.44 -4.58 8.76
C ARG A 45 7.68 -3.89 9.33
N GLY A 46 7.45 -2.74 9.98
CA GLY A 46 8.45 -2.07 10.83
C GLY A 46 9.15 -0.89 10.17
N HIS A 47 8.67 -0.39 9.04
CA HIS A 47 9.16 0.82 8.41
C HIS A 47 8.02 1.84 8.23
N PRO A 48 8.22 3.13 8.54
CA PRO A 48 7.14 4.13 8.55
C PRO A 48 6.52 4.40 7.16
N LEU A 49 7.23 4.05 6.08
CA LEU A 49 6.80 4.19 4.69
C LEU A 49 6.20 2.89 4.11
N ILE A 50 6.02 1.86 4.94
CA ILE A 50 5.25 0.67 4.62
C ILE A 50 3.97 0.76 5.43
N LEU A 51 2.80 0.71 4.77
CA LEU A 51 1.56 0.55 5.51
C LEU A 51 1.66 -0.77 6.26
N THR A 52 1.50 -0.79 7.58
CA THR A 52 1.62 -2.03 8.36
C THR A 52 0.28 -2.30 8.99
N PRO A 53 -0.39 -3.43 8.68
CA PRO A 53 -1.61 -3.83 9.36
C PRO A 53 -1.40 -3.97 10.87
N PHE A 54 -2.43 -3.63 11.64
CA PHE A 54 -2.44 -3.84 13.08
C PHE A 54 -2.62 -5.32 13.41
N PHE A 55 -3.66 -5.94 12.85
CA PHE A 55 -4.03 -7.33 13.09
C PHE A 55 -5.02 -7.82 12.02
N ILE A 56 -5.24 -9.13 11.98
CA ILE A 56 -6.32 -9.77 11.22
C ILE A 56 -7.40 -10.16 12.21
N THR A 57 -8.66 -9.92 11.87
CA THR A 57 -9.83 -10.34 12.66
C THR A 57 -10.92 -10.91 11.76
N TYR A 58 -12.01 -11.39 12.34
CA TYR A 58 -13.20 -11.82 11.63
C TYR A 58 -14.41 -11.04 12.13
N PHE A 59 -15.31 -10.69 11.22
CA PHE A 59 -16.62 -10.14 11.54
C PHE A 59 -17.67 -10.94 10.78
N GLU A 60 -18.61 -11.57 11.49
CA GLU A 60 -19.63 -12.45 10.89
C GLU A 60 -19.04 -13.53 9.95
N GLY A 61 -17.88 -14.08 10.31
CA GLY A 61 -17.18 -15.08 9.52
C GLY A 61 -16.37 -14.53 8.33
N ILE A 62 -16.42 -13.22 8.06
CA ILE A 62 -15.68 -12.56 7.00
C ILE A 62 -14.32 -12.07 7.54
N PRO A 63 -13.19 -12.40 6.90
CA PRO A 63 -11.88 -11.98 7.35
C PRO A 63 -11.64 -10.50 7.05
N LEU A 64 -11.07 -9.78 8.02
CA LEU A 64 -10.76 -8.35 7.94
C LEU A 64 -9.29 -8.10 8.30
N ILE A 65 -8.58 -7.32 7.49
CA ILE A 65 -7.26 -6.79 7.82
C ILE A 65 -7.46 -5.38 8.36
N SER A 66 -7.20 -5.20 9.65
CA SER A 66 -7.22 -3.89 10.32
C SER A 66 -5.91 -3.15 10.06
N MET A 67 -5.98 -1.90 9.59
CA MET A 67 -4.79 -1.12 9.23
C MET A 67 -4.95 0.38 9.50
N PRO A 68 -3.84 1.14 9.57
CA PRO A 68 -3.90 2.58 9.71
C PRO A 68 -4.72 3.22 8.57
N PHE A 69 -5.66 4.10 8.93
CA PHE A 69 -6.34 4.92 7.94
C PHE A 69 -5.38 5.94 7.33
N CYS A 70 -5.46 6.11 6.02
CA CYS A 70 -4.81 7.16 5.25
C CYS A 70 -5.90 7.87 4.44
N GLU A 71 -5.81 9.20 4.31
CA GLU A 71 -6.91 10.02 3.80
C GLU A 71 -7.23 9.75 2.33
N LYS A 72 -6.21 9.40 1.53
CA LYS A 72 -6.34 9.05 0.12
C LYS A 72 -5.11 8.28 -0.38
N ASP A 73 -5.22 7.67 -1.54
CA ASP A 73 -4.09 7.18 -2.31
C ASP A 73 -3.54 8.26 -3.26
N LEU A 74 -2.38 7.98 -3.86
CA LEU A 74 -1.72 8.88 -4.80
C LEU A 74 -2.52 9.05 -6.10
N GLU A 75 -3.35 8.08 -6.49
CA GLU A 75 -4.19 8.20 -7.69
C GLU A 75 -5.25 9.28 -7.52
N ILE A 76 -5.97 9.25 -6.40
CA ILE A 76 -6.96 10.27 -6.03
C ILE A 76 -6.28 11.62 -5.89
N PHE A 77 -5.12 11.68 -5.22
CA PHE A 77 -4.36 12.92 -5.05
C PHE A 77 -3.95 13.54 -6.40
N LEU A 78 -3.46 12.73 -7.33
CA LEU A 78 -3.10 13.18 -8.69
C LEU A 78 -4.33 13.64 -9.48
N ARG A 79 -5.48 12.97 -9.31
CA ARG A 79 -6.73 13.35 -9.98
C ARG A 79 -7.26 14.70 -9.50
N GLU A 80 -7.19 14.97 -8.20
CA GLU A 80 -7.64 16.22 -7.60
C GLU A 80 -6.70 17.39 -7.91
N LYS A 81 -5.37 17.16 -7.81
CA LYS A 81 -4.36 18.21 -7.94
C LYS A 81 -3.92 18.45 -9.38
N GLY A 82 -4.03 17.43 -10.24
CA GLY A 82 -3.42 17.43 -11.56
C GLY A 82 -1.92 17.19 -11.48
N ARG A 83 -1.15 17.92 -12.30
CA ARG A 83 0.30 17.77 -12.37
C ARG A 83 0.95 18.27 -11.08
N LEU A 84 1.82 17.45 -10.50
CA LEU A 84 2.60 17.83 -9.32
C LEU A 84 3.79 18.73 -9.70
N GLU A 85 4.12 19.65 -8.80
CA GLU A 85 5.37 20.38 -8.88
C GLU A 85 6.56 19.42 -8.69
N ILE A 86 7.73 19.82 -9.19
CA ILE A 86 8.95 18.99 -9.14
C ILE A 86 9.32 18.61 -7.70
N THR A 87 9.21 19.57 -6.78
CA THR A 87 9.53 19.36 -5.36
C THR A 87 8.62 18.31 -4.73
N GLU A 88 7.32 18.34 -5.03
CA GLU A 88 6.36 17.37 -4.48
C GLU A 88 6.58 15.98 -5.05
N THR A 89 6.84 15.93 -6.35
CA THR A 89 7.19 14.70 -7.06
C THR A 89 8.40 14.03 -6.39
N LEU A 90 9.47 14.79 -6.13
CA LEU A 90 10.66 14.29 -5.47
C LEU A 90 10.38 13.83 -4.03
N VAL A 91 9.62 14.61 -3.26
CA VAL A 91 9.25 14.28 -1.87
C VAL A 91 8.50 12.94 -1.79
N ILE A 92 7.56 12.67 -2.70
CA ILE A 92 6.82 11.41 -2.74
C ILE A 92 7.70 10.28 -3.30
N ALA A 93 8.39 10.51 -4.41
CA ALA A 93 9.21 9.50 -5.07
C ALA A 93 10.32 8.96 -4.16
N ILE A 94 11.02 9.83 -3.43
CA ILE A 94 12.06 9.41 -2.48
C ILE A 94 11.48 8.52 -1.37
N GLN A 95 10.26 8.81 -0.90
CA GLN A 95 9.61 7.99 0.11
C GLN A 95 9.25 6.60 -0.42
N VAL A 96 8.70 6.53 -1.64
CA VAL A 96 8.38 5.27 -2.32
C VAL A 96 9.65 4.44 -2.55
N LEU A 97 10.73 5.06 -3.03
CA LEU A 97 12.02 4.38 -3.24
C LEU A 97 12.57 3.81 -1.93
N LYS A 98 12.54 4.58 -0.84
CA LYS A 98 12.94 4.10 0.49
C LYS A 98 12.10 2.90 0.95
N ALA A 99 10.79 2.93 0.72
CA ALA A 99 9.90 1.81 1.02
C ALA A 99 10.28 0.55 0.23
N LEU A 100 10.54 0.67 -1.08
CA LEU A 100 10.94 -0.44 -1.93
C LEU A 100 12.30 -1.04 -1.52
N VAL A 101 13.29 -0.20 -1.21
CA VAL A 101 14.60 -0.64 -0.71
C VAL A 101 14.43 -1.40 0.62
N PHE A 102 13.60 -0.89 1.51
CA PHE A 102 13.29 -1.58 2.76
C PHE A 102 12.61 -2.93 2.51
N SER A 103 11.60 -3.01 1.64
CA SER A 103 10.93 -4.26 1.26
C SER A 103 11.93 -5.29 0.72
N ARG A 104 12.89 -4.85 -0.11
CA ARG A 104 13.98 -5.71 -0.60
C ARG A 104 14.84 -6.28 0.53
N SER A 105 15.18 -5.47 1.54
CA SER A 105 15.91 -5.95 2.72
C SER A 105 15.15 -7.02 3.52
N LYS A 106 13.82 -7.12 3.34
CA LYS A 106 12.94 -8.15 3.93
C LYS A 106 12.66 -9.33 3.01
N GLY A 107 13.38 -9.44 1.89
CA GLY A 107 13.25 -10.54 0.93
C GLY A 107 12.09 -10.40 -0.05
N ILE A 108 11.53 -9.20 -0.21
CA ILE A 108 10.59 -8.89 -1.30
C ILE A 108 11.39 -8.29 -2.46
N GLN A 109 11.66 -9.09 -3.48
CA GLN A 109 12.48 -8.67 -4.63
C GLN A 109 11.71 -7.73 -5.54
N ALA A 110 10.41 -7.96 -5.71
CA ALA A 110 9.53 -7.11 -6.50
C ALA A 110 8.16 -6.97 -5.81
N HIS A 111 7.60 -5.76 -5.82
CA HIS A 111 6.24 -5.49 -5.34
C HIS A 111 5.17 -5.97 -6.33
N GLN A 112 5.43 -5.81 -7.63
CA GLN A 112 4.62 -6.26 -8.78
C GLN A 112 3.24 -5.65 -8.99
N ASP A 113 2.74 -4.88 -8.03
CA ASP A 113 1.59 -3.99 -8.26
C ASP A 113 1.90 -2.56 -7.81
N LEU A 114 3.07 -2.03 -8.18
CA LEU A 114 3.41 -0.65 -7.85
C LEU A 114 2.63 0.30 -8.78
N LYS A 115 1.62 0.97 -8.22
CA LYS A 115 0.78 1.96 -8.91
C LYS A 115 0.36 3.07 -7.95
N PRO A 116 -0.11 4.23 -8.45
CA PRO A 116 -0.57 5.32 -7.58
C PRO A 116 -1.62 4.87 -6.54
N GLY A 117 -2.58 4.01 -6.92
CA GLY A 117 -3.58 3.47 -5.99
C GLY A 117 -3.03 2.63 -4.82
N ASN A 118 -1.80 2.13 -4.90
CA ASN A 118 -1.14 1.36 -3.83
C ASN A 118 -0.14 2.21 -3.02
N ILE A 119 -0.09 3.53 -3.25
CA ILE A 119 0.71 4.48 -2.48
C ILE A 119 -0.27 5.33 -1.67
N LEU A 120 -0.45 5.01 -0.39
CA LEU A 120 -1.35 5.74 0.49
C LEU A 120 -0.67 6.98 1.06
N LEU A 121 -1.40 8.09 1.12
CA LEU A 121 -0.91 9.36 1.65
C LEU A 121 -1.54 9.61 3.02
N GLN A 122 -0.69 9.77 4.03
CA GLN A 122 -1.09 10.22 5.35
C GLN A 122 -0.71 11.70 5.53
N ASP A 123 -1.69 12.55 5.84
CA ASP A 123 -1.42 13.95 6.18
C ASP A 123 -1.00 14.07 7.65
N LEU A 124 0.28 14.39 7.87
CA LEU A 124 0.86 14.49 9.21
C LEU A 124 0.43 15.75 9.95
N SER A 125 -0.09 16.78 9.27
CA SER A 125 -0.60 17.99 9.91
C SER A 125 -1.85 17.72 10.76
N ASN A 126 -2.62 16.68 10.41
CA ASN A 126 -3.75 16.19 11.22
C ASN A 126 -3.33 15.57 12.55
N LYS A 127 -2.06 15.18 12.68
CA LYS A 127 -1.51 14.49 13.86
C LYS A 127 -0.56 15.35 14.67
N PHE A 128 0.21 16.20 14.00
CA PHE A 128 1.25 17.02 14.62
C PHE A 128 0.91 18.49 14.38
N LYS A 129 0.65 19.21 15.48
CA LYS A 129 0.41 20.65 15.45
C LYS A 129 1.62 21.37 14.87
N ASP A 130 1.38 22.40 14.05
CA ASP A 130 2.40 23.23 13.42
C ASP A 130 3.36 22.46 12.48
N PHE A 131 2.92 21.31 11.95
CA PHE A 131 3.62 20.55 10.92
C PHE A 131 2.97 20.72 9.54
N PRO A 132 3.74 20.98 8.47
CA PRO A 132 5.18 21.23 8.48
C PRO A 132 5.48 22.63 9.03
N PRO A 133 6.70 22.89 9.51
CA PRO A 133 7.13 24.25 9.86
C PRO A 133 6.91 25.23 8.70
N LYS A 134 6.66 26.51 9.03
CA LYS A 134 6.27 27.54 8.05
C LYS A 134 7.32 27.79 6.95
N ASP A 135 8.58 27.48 7.22
CA ASP A 135 9.73 27.63 6.34
C ASP A 135 10.02 26.35 5.51
N VAL A 136 9.17 25.32 5.62
CA VAL A 136 9.30 24.06 4.90
C VAL A 136 8.19 23.94 3.86
N HIS A 137 8.52 23.37 2.70
CA HIS A 137 7.57 23.14 1.62
C HIS A 137 6.38 22.27 2.07
N GLU A 138 5.16 22.67 1.71
CA GLU A 138 3.92 22.06 2.22
C GLU A 138 3.83 20.56 1.96
N SER A 139 4.36 20.06 0.84
CA SER A 139 4.33 18.64 0.49
C SER A 139 5.02 17.71 1.50
N VAL A 140 5.90 18.24 2.37
CA VAL A 140 6.53 17.49 3.45
C VAL A 140 5.50 17.00 4.48
N LYS A 141 4.30 17.61 4.51
CA LYS A 141 3.19 17.15 5.35
C LYS A 141 2.73 15.72 5.02
N TYR A 142 2.93 15.27 3.79
CA TYR A 142 2.48 13.96 3.35
C TYR A 142 3.53 12.88 3.58
N ARG A 143 3.12 11.85 4.35
CA ARG A 143 3.85 10.59 4.43
C ARG A 143 3.26 9.60 3.43
N ALA A 144 4.05 9.21 2.43
CA ALA A 144 3.69 8.15 1.50
C ALA A 144 3.96 6.78 2.14
N ARG A 145 2.98 5.88 2.03
CA ARG A 145 3.05 4.51 2.54
C ARG A 145 2.73 3.53 1.43
N LEU A 146 3.70 2.68 1.11
CA LEU A 146 3.50 1.58 0.16
C LEU A 146 2.58 0.52 0.81
N ALA A 147 1.54 0.14 0.08
CA ALA A 147 0.51 -0.80 0.48
C ALA A 147 0.35 -1.91 -0.57
N ASP A 148 -0.43 -2.93 -0.21
CA ASP A 148 -0.82 -4.05 -1.09
C ASP A 148 0.33 -4.91 -1.62
N PHE A 149 0.86 -5.77 -0.74
CA PHE A 149 1.90 -6.76 -1.10
C PHE A 149 1.31 -8.08 -1.63
N GLY A 150 0.05 -8.09 -2.11
CA GLY A 150 -0.64 -9.33 -2.50
C GLY A 150 -0.02 -10.06 -3.68
N LEU A 151 0.66 -9.31 -4.56
CA LEU A 151 1.36 -9.79 -5.74
C LEU A 151 2.89 -9.83 -5.59
N ALA A 152 3.42 -9.51 -4.42
CA ALA A 152 4.86 -9.46 -4.20
C ALA A 152 5.50 -10.83 -4.48
N ASN A 153 6.56 -10.83 -5.28
CA ASN A 153 7.27 -12.02 -5.79
C ASN A 153 6.42 -13.06 -6.58
N ALA A 154 5.14 -12.83 -6.82
CA ALA A 154 4.25 -13.74 -7.56
C ALA A 154 4.77 -14.17 -8.94
N TRP A 155 5.47 -13.30 -9.69
CA TRP A 155 6.05 -13.70 -10.99
C TRP A 155 7.14 -14.75 -10.81
N LYS A 156 8.03 -14.55 -9.84
CA LYS A 156 9.11 -15.50 -9.54
C LYS A 156 8.56 -16.82 -8.99
N GLU A 157 7.50 -16.75 -8.17
CA GLU A 157 6.92 -17.92 -7.50
C GLU A 157 5.99 -18.72 -8.41
N LEU A 158 5.27 -18.07 -9.33
CA LEU A 158 4.18 -18.68 -10.10
C LEU A 158 4.37 -18.61 -11.62
N GLY A 159 5.31 -17.80 -12.13
CA GLY A 159 5.55 -17.63 -13.57
C GLY A 159 4.37 -17.02 -14.35
N LYS A 160 3.36 -16.46 -13.65
CA LYS A 160 2.14 -15.92 -14.27
C LYS A 160 2.20 -14.38 -14.31
N PRO A 161 1.90 -13.75 -15.47
CA PRO A 161 1.75 -12.30 -15.56
C PRO A 161 0.67 -11.83 -14.58
N GLN A 162 1.02 -10.95 -13.64
CA GLN A 162 0.09 -10.33 -12.70
C GLN A 162 0.51 -8.89 -12.43
N GLY A 163 -0.46 -8.02 -12.16
CA GLY A 163 -0.27 -6.60 -11.93
C GLY A 163 -1.22 -5.75 -12.78
N SER A 164 -1.25 -4.46 -12.50
CA SER A 164 -2.10 -3.52 -13.24
C SER A 164 -1.46 -3.14 -14.58
N PHE A 165 -2.12 -3.47 -15.70
CA PHE A 165 -1.58 -3.34 -17.08
C PHE A 165 -0.75 -2.07 -17.38
N PRO A 166 -1.19 -0.82 -17.10
CA PRO A 166 -0.38 0.35 -17.44
C PRO A 166 0.93 0.48 -16.64
N TYR A 167 1.13 -0.31 -15.60
CA TYR A 167 2.29 -0.26 -14.69
C TYR A 167 3.13 -1.54 -14.69
N MET A 168 2.72 -2.55 -15.46
CA MET A 168 3.42 -3.84 -15.53
C MET A 168 4.68 -3.69 -16.40
N ALA A 169 5.79 -4.31 -15.97
CA ALA A 169 7.05 -4.25 -16.70
C ALA A 169 7.04 -5.18 -17.92
N PRO A 170 7.69 -4.82 -19.06
CA PRO A 170 7.68 -5.61 -20.30
C PRO A 170 8.04 -7.10 -20.13
N GLU A 171 9.00 -7.41 -19.26
CA GLU A 171 9.44 -8.77 -18.95
C GLU A 171 8.36 -9.64 -18.29
N GLN A 172 7.31 -9.04 -17.71
CA GLN A 172 6.18 -9.77 -17.14
C GLN A 172 5.15 -10.19 -18.19
N TYR A 173 5.19 -9.64 -19.41
CA TYR A 173 4.25 -9.98 -20.48
C TYR A 173 4.67 -11.20 -21.30
N ALA A 174 5.97 -11.50 -21.36
CA ALA A 174 6.53 -12.54 -22.22
C ALA A 174 7.66 -13.28 -21.50
N PRO A 175 7.43 -14.53 -21.04
CA PRO A 175 8.48 -15.33 -20.39
C PRO A 175 9.70 -15.68 -21.26
N SER A 176 9.72 -15.36 -22.56
CA SER A 176 10.63 -16.00 -23.54
C SER A 176 11.36 -15.06 -24.51
N GLN A 177 11.74 -13.84 -24.13
CA GLN A 177 12.52 -12.98 -25.06
C GLN A 177 13.69 -12.17 -24.48
N TYR A 178 14.09 -12.36 -23.22
CA TYR A 178 15.30 -11.69 -22.70
C TYR A 178 16.25 -12.71 -22.08
N GLU A 179 17.11 -13.30 -22.93
CA GLU A 179 18.41 -13.81 -22.47
C GLU A 179 19.25 -12.59 -22.08
N PHE A 180 19.66 -12.53 -20.81
CA PHE A 180 20.66 -11.57 -20.36
C PHE A 180 22.02 -12.03 -20.92
N PHE A 181 22.66 -11.19 -21.72
CA PHE A 181 24.06 -11.33 -22.13
C PHE A 181 25.01 -11.25 -20.92
#